data_AF-A0A2V7NWD6-F1
#
_entry.id   AF-A0A2V7NWD6-F1
#
_cell.length_a   1.000
_cell.length_b   1.000
_cell.length_c   1.000
_cell.angle_alpha   90.00
_cell.angle_beta   90.00
_cell.angle_gamma   90.00
#
_symmetry.space_group_name_H-M   'P 1'
#
loop_
_entity.id
_entity.type
_entity.pdbx_description
1 polymer ?
#
loop_
_entity_poly.entity_id
_entity_poly.type
_entity_poly.pdbx_seq_one_letter_code
_entity_poly.pdbx_strand_id
1 'polypeptide(L)'
;MTTHVTRRAFIKTGAGLVIGFSLPPRLVPAPRRAEAPFAPNAWVRVGTDGIVTLTVDKSEMGQGSQTALAMILAEELEADWSKVRLGPVPENAAGWSRRMSTGGSTAVRTSWDPLRKAGATARAMLITAAAEAWKVDRTTCRAENGAVVHEPSGRRLPYGKLATRAARLAVPTDAPLKDPKNFRLLGRRVPRLDTPSKVDGSATFGIDVTVPGMLVASIERCPVFGGRIKRHDATKAKALPGVRAVVELEGSPWTGQGGAWGVGC
;
A
#
# COMPACT_ATOMS: atom_id res chain seq x y z
N MET A 1 7.88 -30.04 -16.49
CA MET A 1 6.53 -30.14 -15.90
C MET A 1 6.19 -28.80 -15.26
N THR A 2 5.67 -27.86 -16.05
CA THR A 2 5.33 -26.50 -15.61
C THR A 2 3.96 -26.53 -14.94
N THR A 3 3.94 -26.49 -13.61
CA THR A 3 2.69 -26.40 -12.84
C THR A 3 2.09 -25.01 -13.02
N HIS A 4 1.07 -24.90 -13.88
CA HIS A 4 0.23 -23.71 -13.97
C HIS A 4 -0.62 -23.56 -12.71
N VAL A 5 -0.14 -22.78 -11.75
CA VAL A 5 -0.95 -22.36 -10.60
C VAL A 5 -1.98 -21.35 -11.10
N THR A 6 -3.24 -21.77 -11.20
CA THR A 6 -4.33 -20.86 -11.58
C THR A 6 -4.65 -19.90 -10.43
N ARG A 7 -5.17 -18.69 -10.72
CA ARG A 7 -5.60 -17.73 -9.68
C ARG A 7 -6.58 -18.35 -8.67
N ARG A 8 -7.44 -19.27 -9.12
CA ARG A 8 -8.37 -20.03 -8.29
C ARG A 8 -7.66 -21.08 -7.42
N ALA A 9 -6.58 -21.69 -7.90
CA ALA A 9 -5.72 -22.56 -7.10
C ALA A 9 -4.96 -21.75 -6.03
N PHE A 10 -4.44 -20.57 -6.37
CA PHE A 10 -3.76 -19.65 -5.43
C PHE A 10 -4.68 -19.20 -4.28
N ILE A 11 -5.94 -18.84 -4.59
CA ILE A 11 -6.93 -18.47 -3.56
C ILE A 11 -7.31 -19.68 -2.69
N LYS A 12 -7.40 -20.88 -3.25
CA LYS A 12 -7.64 -22.11 -2.46
C LYS A 12 -6.47 -22.48 -1.55
N THR A 13 -5.24 -22.12 -1.91
CA THR A 13 -4.03 -22.34 -1.10
C THR A 13 -3.67 -21.17 -0.19
N GLY A 14 -4.32 -20.02 -0.35
CA GLY A 14 -4.09 -18.84 0.48
C GLY A 14 -4.68 -19.00 1.88
N ALA A 15 -3.86 -19.33 2.86
CA ALA A 15 -4.25 -19.29 4.25
C ALA A 15 -4.44 -17.83 4.72
N GLY A 16 -5.67 -17.32 4.69
CA GLY A 16 -6.01 -16.01 5.27
C GLY A 16 -7.25 -15.34 4.67
N LEU A 17 -7.75 -14.31 5.35
CA LEU A 17 -8.77 -13.39 4.81
C LEU A 17 -8.08 -12.33 3.97
N VAL A 18 -8.57 -12.11 2.75
CA VAL A 18 -8.07 -11.09 1.82
C VAL A 18 -9.22 -10.16 1.45
N ILE A 19 -9.10 -8.87 1.78
CA ILE A 19 -10.08 -7.85 1.40
C ILE A 19 -9.49 -6.94 0.34
N GLY A 20 -10.32 -6.69 -0.67
CA GLY A 20 -9.99 -5.82 -1.76
C GLY A 20 -10.86 -4.60 -1.92
N PHE A 21 -10.20 -3.45 -2.11
CA PHE A 21 -10.80 -2.13 -2.29
C PHE A 21 -9.99 -1.28 -3.29
N SER A 22 -10.63 -0.31 -3.91
CA SER A 22 -10.01 0.62 -4.87
C SER A 22 -9.92 2.02 -4.28
N LEU A 23 -8.75 2.67 -4.37
CA LEU A 23 -8.46 4.00 -3.83
C LEU A 23 -8.62 5.09 -4.90
N PRO A 24 -9.68 5.87 -5.08
CA PRO A 24 -9.91 6.68 -6.31
C PRO A 24 -8.68 7.44 -6.86
N PRO A 25 -8.41 7.44 -8.19
CA PRO A 25 -7.37 8.30 -8.76
C PRO A 25 -7.83 9.77 -8.70
N ARG A 26 -6.89 10.71 -8.62
CA ARG A 26 -7.23 12.14 -8.81
C ARG A 26 -7.79 12.39 -10.21
N LEU A 27 -8.77 13.31 -10.27
CA LEU A 27 -9.32 14.06 -11.42
C LEU A 27 -8.70 13.79 -12.80
N VAL A 28 -9.00 12.63 -13.38
CA VAL A 28 -8.97 12.40 -14.83
C VAL A 28 -10.34 11.79 -15.15
N PRO A 29 -11.12 12.31 -16.12
CA PRO A 29 -12.37 11.67 -16.49
C PRO A 29 -12.06 10.25 -16.96
N ALA A 30 -12.51 9.26 -16.21
CA ALA A 30 -12.30 7.88 -16.56
C ALA A 30 -13.16 7.56 -17.80
N PRO A 31 -12.60 6.94 -18.87
CA PRO A 31 -13.44 6.37 -19.90
C PRO A 31 -14.36 5.33 -19.25
N ARG A 32 -15.62 5.31 -19.69
CA ARG A 32 -16.68 4.44 -19.19
C ARG A 32 -16.22 2.98 -19.32
N ARG A 33 -15.72 2.43 -18.21
CA ARG A 33 -15.19 1.07 -18.16
C ARG A 33 -16.37 0.12 -18.05
N ALA A 34 -16.51 -0.79 -19.02
CA ALA A 34 -17.43 -1.91 -18.92
C ALA A 34 -17.20 -2.67 -17.60
N GLU A 35 -18.29 -3.16 -16.99
CA GLU A 35 -18.25 -3.93 -15.75
C GLU A 35 -17.32 -5.14 -15.89
N ALA A 36 -16.11 -4.99 -15.35
CA ALA A 36 -15.17 -6.09 -15.25
C ALA A 36 -15.59 -6.98 -14.08
N PRO A 37 -15.47 -8.32 -14.19
CA PRO A 37 -15.80 -9.23 -13.11
C PRO A 37 -14.97 -8.92 -11.86
N PHE A 38 -15.61 -9.04 -10.70
CA PHE A 38 -15.00 -8.85 -9.38
C PHE A 38 -13.75 -9.74 -9.23
N ALA A 39 -12.58 -9.10 -9.11
CA ALA A 39 -11.30 -9.75 -8.87
C ALA A 39 -10.81 -9.36 -7.46
N PRO A 40 -10.77 -10.28 -6.48
CA PRO A 40 -10.35 -9.95 -5.12
C PRO A 40 -8.91 -9.42 -5.12
N ASN A 41 -8.76 -8.16 -4.75
CA ASN A 41 -7.52 -7.39 -4.79
C ASN A 41 -6.88 -7.35 -3.40
N ALA A 42 -5.78 -8.06 -3.18
CA ALA A 42 -5.20 -8.28 -1.84
C ALA A 42 -4.47 -7.08 -1.22
N TRP A 43 -5.16 -5.95 -1.06
CA TRP A 43 -4.60 -4.77 -0.40
C TRP A 43 -4.55 -4.97 1.12
N VAL A 44 -5.49 -5.72 1.69
CA VAL A 44 -5.50 -6.08 3.12
C VAL A 44 -5.55 -7.59 3.27
N ARG A 45 -4.62 -8.15 4.03
CA ARG A 45 -4.57 -9.56 4.39
C ARG A 45 -4.59 -9.71 5.91
N VAL A 46 -5.40 -10.61 6.42
CA VAL A 46 -5.32 -11.12 7.80
C VAL A 46 -4.88 -12.58 7.71
N GLY A 47 -3.62 -12.84 8.07
CA GLY A 47 -3.06 -14.19 8.05
C GLY A 47 -3.59 -15.06 9.18
N THR A 48 -3.45 -16.38 9.05
CA THR A 48 -3.81 -17.34 10.11
C THR A 48 -2.92 -17.26 11.35
N ASP A 49 -1.77 -16.59 11.21
CA ASP A 49 -0.86 -16.14 12.28
C ASP A 49 -1.39 -14.90 13.04
N GLY A 50 -2.45 -14.27 12.54
CA GLY A 50 -3.01 -13.03 13.08
C GLY A 50 -2.25 -11.78 12.65
N ILE A 51 -1.29 -11.88 11.73
CA ILE A 51 -0.61 -10.72 11.15
C ILE A 51 -1.55 -10.04 10.16
N VAL A 52 -1.69 -8.72 10.33
CA VAL A 52 -2.42 -7.86 9.38
C VAL A 52 -1.40 -7.25 8.43
N THR A 53 -1.48 -7.60 7.15
CA THR A 53 -0.63 -7.04 6.11
C THR A 53 -1.42 -6.03 5.28
N LEU A 54 -0.94 -4.79 5.22
CA LEU A 54 -1.44 -3.78 4.30
C LEU A 54 -0.43 -3.59 3.16
N THR A 55 -0.87 -3.81 1.94
CA THR A 55 -0.16 -3.36 0.75
C THR A 55 -0.64 -1.94 0.41
N VAL A 56 0.23 -1.06 -0.09
CA VAL A 56 -0.14 0.33 -0.44
C VAL A 56 0.52 0.77 -1.75
N ASP A 57 -0.18 1.61 -2.52
CA ASP A 57 0.27 2.13 -3.81
C ASP A 57 1.03 3.47 -3.68
N LYS A 58 1.49 3.80 -2.48
CA LYS A 58 2.15 5.06 -2.16
C LYS A 58 3.64 4.83 -1.94
N SER A 59 4.46 5.54 -2.72
CA SER A 59 5.91 5.59 -2.51
C SER A 59 6.23 6.23 -1.16
N GLU A 60 7.12 5.60 -0.43
CA GLU A 60 7.63 6.10 0.85
C GLU A 60 9.03 6.70 0.63
N MET A 61 9.17 7.97 0.93
CA MET A 61 10.37 8.78 0.68
C MET A 61 10.86 9.47 1.97
N GLY A 62 10.31 9.08 3.13
CA GLY A 62 10.63 9.65 4.44
C GLY A 62 9.46 10.32 5.12
N GLN A 63 8.40 10.66 4.38
CA GLN A 63 7.22 11.37 4.87
C GLN A 63 6.29 10.53 5.76
N GLY A 64 6.47 9.20 5.82
CA GLY A 64 5.70 8.32 6.69
C GLY A 64 4.27 8.04 6.23
N SER A 65 4.00 8.17 4.93
CA SER A 65 2.66 7.94 4.36
C SER A 65 2.22 6.50 4.57
N GLN A 66 3.09 5.51 4.36
CA GLN A 66 2.69 4.11 4.45
C GLN A 66 2.30 3.73 5.89
N THR A 67 3.05 4.22 6.88
CA THR A 67 2.69 4.09 8.29
C THR A 67 1.33 4.72 8.59
N ALA A 68 1.09 5.96 8.14
CA ALA A 68 -0.21 6.62 8.35
C ALA A 68 -1.38 5.84 7.74
N LEU A 69 -1.20 5.29 6.53
CA LEU A 69 -2.23 4.45 5.89
C LEU A 69 -2.47 3.15 6.67
N ALA A 70 -1.42 2.50 7.14
CA ALA A 70 -1.54 1.31 8.00
C ALA A 70 -2.28 1.61 9.30
N MET A 71 -2.05 2.77 9.92
CA MET A 71 -2.76 3.18 11.13
C MET A 71 -4.26 3.37 10.89
N ILE A 72 -4.66 3.97 9.75
CA ILE A 72 -6.07 4.17 9.40
C ILE A 72 -6.80 2.83 9.29
N LEU A 73 -6.18 1.87 8.59
CA LEU A 73 -6.73 0.51 8.48
C LEU A 73 -6.80 -0.15 9.85
N ALA A 74 -5.71 -0.13 10.61
CA ALA A 74 -5.60 -0.83 11.88
C ALA A 74 -6.58 -0.30 12.94
N GLU A 75 -6.80 1.00 12.97
CA GLU A 75 -7.80 1.66 13.83
C GLU A 75 -9.20 1.09 13.57
N GLU A 76 -9.61 1.07 12.30
CA GLU A 76 -10.91 0.53 11.93
C GLU A 76 -10.97 -0.99 12.05
N LEU A 77 -9.87 -1.70 11.84
CA LEU A 77 -9.87 -3.15 11.99
C LEU A 77 -9.83 -3.60 13.46
N GLU A 78 -9.66 -2.69 14.43
CA GLU A 78 -9.32 -3.03 15.82
C GLU A 78 -8.10 -3.98 15.87
N ALA A 79 -7.12 -3.74 15.00
CA ALA A 79 -5.94 -4.58 14.88
C ALA A 79 -4.90 -4.23 15.96
N ASP A 80 -4.20 -5.25 16.44
CA ASP A 80 -3.00 -5.07 17.26
C ASP A 80 -1.89 -4.47 16.39
N TRP A 81 -1.48 -3.22 16.68
CA TRP A 81 -0.45 -2.50 15.93
C TRP A 81 0.87 -3.27 15.86
N SER A 82 1.22 -4.03 16.90
CA SER A 82 2.44 -4.84 16.93
C SER A 82 2.43 -5.97 15.89
N LYS A 83 1.25 -6.32 15.36
CA LYS A 83 1.01 -7.34 14.32
C LYS A 83 0.66 -6.76 12.95
N VAL A 84 0.74 -5.43 12.79
CA VAL A 84 0.54 -4.77 11.49
C VAL A 84 1.85 -4.71 10.73
N ARG A 85 1.84 -5.11 9.45
CA ARG A 85 2.99 -5.09 8.56
C ARG A 85 2.62 -4.46 7.22
N LEU A 86 3.61 -3.88 6.55
CA LEU A 86 3.47 -3.49 5.15
C LEU A 86 3.80 -4.69 4.26
N GLY A 87 2.99 -4.90 3.23
CA GLY A 87 3.16 -5.96 2.23
C GLY A 87 3.88 -5.46 0.99
N PRO A 88 4.55 -6.36 0.24
CA PRO A 88 5.09 -6.01 -1.07
C PRO A 88 3.94 -5.65 -2.01
N VAL A 89 4.16 -4.67 -2.88
CA VAL A 89 3.21 -4.39 -3.97
C VAL A 89 3.34 -5.51 -5.00
N PRO A 90 2.26 -6.27 -5.26
CA PRO A 90 2.32 -7.38 -6.20
C PRO A 90 2.61 -6.85 -7.61
N GLU A 91 3.38 -7.63 -8.35
CA GLU A 91 3.68 -7.37 -9.75
C GLU A 91 2.38 -7.36 -10.58
N ASN A 92 2.29 -6.40 -11.50
CA ASN A 92 1.04 -5.97 -12.08
C ASN A 92 0.91 -6.31 -13.56
N ALA A 93 0.96 -7.59 -13.89
CA ALA A 93 0.88 -8.03 -15.29
C ALA A 93 -0.46 -7.68 -15.98
N ALA A 94 -1.52 -7.32 -15.23
CA ALA A 94 -2.86 -7.04 -15.78
C ALA A 94 -3.43 -5.65 -15.41
N GLY A 95 -2.58 -4.69 -15.00
CA GLY A 95 -2.97 -3.28 -14.85
C GLY A 95 -3.97 -2.96 -13.72
N TRP A 96 -4.19 -3.87 -12.77
CA TRP A 96 -5.11 -3.68 -11.64
C TRP A 96 -4.43 -3.12 -10.38
N SER A 97 -3.11 -3.31 -10.23
CA SER A 97 -2.34 -2.53 -9.26
C SER A 97 -2.08 -1.13 -9.85
N ARG A 98 -2.04 -0.12 -8.99
CA ARG A 98 -1.80 1.26 -9.43
C ARG A 98 -0.32 1.46 -9.64
N ARG A 99 0.04 2.39 -10.54
CA ARG A 99 1.40 2.93 -10.57
C ARG A 99 1.70 3.46 -9.16
N MET A 100 2.73 2.90 -8.52
CA MET A 100 3.19 3.39 -7.23
C MET A 100 3.48 4.89 -7.35
N SER A 101 2.74 5.72 -6.63
CA SER A 101 2.80 7.17 -6.80
C SER A 101 2.39 7.90 -5.54
N THR A 102 3.24 8.84 -5.13
CA THR A 102 2.97 9.80 -4.08
C THR A 102 3.17 11.20 -4.66
N GLY A 103 2.13 12.04 -4.56
CA GLY A 103 2.17 13.40 -5.09
C GLY A 103 0.99 14.25 -4.64
N GLY A 104 1.17 15.57 -4.76
CA GLY A 104 0.15 16.60 -4.50
C GLY A 104 -0.41 16.66 -3.07
N SER A 105 0.24 16.02 -2.09
CA SER A 105 -0.26 15.97 -0.70
C SER A 105 -1.64 15.30 -0.59
N THR A 106 -1.86 14.19 -1.31
CA THR A 106 -3.12 13.40 -1.25
C THR A 106 -3.05 12.04 -0.60
N ALA A 107 -1.87 11.50 -0.27
CA ALA A 107 -1.73 10.10 0.13
C ALA A 107 -2.75 9.71 1.21
N VAL A 108 -2.80 10.45 2.32
CA VAL A 108 -3.77 10.25 3.41
C VAL A 108 -5.19 10.59 2.97
N ARG A 109 -5.43 11.80 2.44
CA ARG A 109 -6.78 12.30 2.11
C ARG A 109 -7.56 11.39 1.14
N THR A 110 -6.89 10.88 0.10
CA THR A 110 -7.52 9.99 -0.89
C THR A 110 -7.70 8.57 -0.41
N SER A 111 -6.98 8.20 0.66
CA SER A 111 -7.00 6.84 1.19
C SER A 111 -7.79 6.69 2.48
N TRP A 112 -8.20 7.80 3.09
CA TRP A 112 -8.94 7.84 4.35
C TRP A 112 -10.19 6.97 4.31
N ASP A 113 -11.20 7.33 3.51
CA ASP A 113 -12.46 6.56 3.49
C ASP A 113 -12.28 5.13 2.99
N PRO A 114 -11.53 4.84 1.91
CA PRO A 114 -11.39 3.48 1.43
C PRO A 114 -10.70 2.55 2.44
N LEU A 115 -9.65 3.02 3.13
CA LEU A 115 -8.99 2.22 4.16
C LEU A 115 -9.87 2.04 5.38
N ARG A 116 -10.63 3.06 5.76
CA ARG A 116 -11.57 2.94 6.88
C ARG A 116 -12.67 1.92 6.59
N LYS A 117 -13.26 1.99 5.39
CA LYS A 117 -14.26 1.02 4.91
C LYS A 117 -13.67 -0.39 4.83
N ALA A 118 -12.45 -0.55 4.33
CA ALA A 118 -11.77 -1.85 4.28
C ALA A 118 -11.56 -2.43 5.68
N GLY A 119 -11.08 -1.62 6.64
CA GLY A 119 -10.89 -2.02 8.03
C GLY A 119 -12.20 -2.42 8.71
N ALA A 120 -13.24 -1.60 8.57
CA ALA A 120 -14.57 -1.88 9.12
C ALA A 120 -15.20 -3.16 8.52
N THR A 121 -15.02 -3.37 7.22
CA THR A 121 -15.51 -4.57 6.52
C THR A 121 -14.81 -5.83 7.04
N ALA A 122 -13.47 -5.81 7.16
CA ALA A 122 -12.71 -6.92 7.75
C ALA A 122 -13.13 -7.18 9.20
N ARG A 123 -13.30 -6.12 10.00
CA ARG A 123 -13.79 -6.21 11.37
C ARG A 123 -15.15 -6.91 11.43
N ALA A 124 -16.11 -6.50 10.60
CA ALA A 124 -17.45 -7.10 10.54
C ALA A 124 -17.43 -8.58 10.11
N MET A 125 -16.57 -8.95 9.15
CA MET A 125 -16.41 -10.35 8.73
C MET A 125 -15.80 -11.20 9.85
N LEU A 126 -14.80 -10.68 10.58
CA LEU A 126 -14.18 -11.39 11.70
C LEU A 126 -15.14 -11.57 12.87
N ILE A 127 -15.94 -10.55 13.20
CA ILE A 127 -16.97 -10.64 14.25
C ILE A 127 -18.03 -11.68 13.86
N THR A 128 -18.52 -11.65 12.62
CA THR A 128 -19.48 -12.66 12.11
C THR A 128 -18.89 -14.07 12.20
N ALA A 129 -17.64 -14.26 11.77
CA ALA A 129 -16.97 -15.55 11.86
C ALA A 129 -16.85 -16.08 13.30
N ALA A 130 -16.58 -15.20 14.27
CA ALA A 130 -16.51 -15.58 15.67
C ALA A 130 -17.89 -15.93 16.24
N ALA A 131 -18.91 -15.12 15.94
CA ALA A 131 -20.29 -15.36 16.36
C ALA A 131 -20.81 -16.72 15.86
N GLU A 132 -20.57 -17.05 14.59
CA GLU A 132 -20.88 -18.36 14.03
C GLU A 132 -20.11 -19.50 14.69
N ALA A 133 -18.81 -19.31 14.97
CA ALA A 133 -17.99 -20.32 15.63
C ALA A 133 -18.50 -20.63 17.05
N TRP A 134 -19.02 -19.62 17.73
CA TRP A 134 -19.56 -19.72 19.08
C TRP A 134 -21.05 -20.02 19.16
N LYS A 135 -21.77 -19.96 18.03
CA LYS A 135 -23.24 -20.04 17.94
C LYS A 135 -23.93 -19.01 18.85
N VAL A 136 -23.48 -17.77 18.79
CA VAL A 136 -24.02 -16.64 19.56
C VAL A 136 -24.47 -15.51 18.63
N ASP A 137 -25.23 -14.57 19.17
CA ASP A 137 -25.59 -13.36 18.44
C ASP A 137 -24.34 -12.53 18.10
N ARG A 138 -24.30 -11.95 16.89
CA ARG A 138 -23.19 -11.10 16.46
C ARG A 138 -23.08 -9.83 17.32
N THR A 139 -24.20 -9.30 17.79
CA THR A 139 -24.28 -8.06 18.58
C THR A 139 -23.66 -8.19 19.97
N THR A 140 -23.51 -9.42 20.49
CA THR A 140 -22.81 -9.68 21.75
C THR A 140 -21.31 -9.90 21.56
N CYS A 141 -20.79 -9.70 20.34
CA CYS A 141 -19.38 -9.83 20.00
C CYS A 141 -18.80 -8.48 19.59
N ARG A 142 -17.62 -8.14 20.12
CA ARG A 142 -16.85 -6.97 19.68
C ARG A 142 -15.45 -7.35 19.23
N ALA A 143 -14.90 -6.58 18.31
CA ALA A 143 -13.49 -6.66 17.94
C ALA A 143 -12.66 -5.80 18.89
N GLU A 144 -11.48 -6.28 19.28
CA GLU A 144 -10.57 -5.57 20.17
C GLU A 144 -9.16 -6.14 20.05
N ASN A 145 -8.19 -5.28 19.69
CA ASN A 145 -6.75 -5.59 19.70
C ASN A 145 -6.39 -6.94 19.03
N GLY A 146 -6.79 -7.12 17.76
CA GLY A 146 -6.47 -8.29 16.95
C GLY A 146 -7.26 -9.56 17.30
N ALA A 147 -8.38 -9.44 18.02
CA ALA A 147 -9.25 -10.55 18.38
C ALA A 147 -10.72 -10.13 18.41
N VAL A 148 -11.61 -11.12 18.42
CA VAL A 148 -13.03 -10.92 18.75
C VAL A 148 -13.29 -11.44 20.15
N VAL A 149 -14.09 -10.70 20.93
CA VAL A 149 -14.49 -10.99 22.31
C VAL A 149 -16.01 -11.14 22.35
N HIS A 150 -16.51 -12.23 22.95
CA HIS A 150 -17.93 -12.39 23.28
C HIS A 150 -18.17 -11.86 24.69
N GLU A 151 -18.84 -10.71 24.80
CA GLU A 151 -18.91 -9.93 26.04
C GLU A 151 -19.53 -10.71 27.21
N PRO A 152 -20.68 -11.40 27.05
CA PRO A 152 -21.32 -12.10 28.16
C PRO A 152 -20.48 -13.24 28.75
N SER A 153 -19.64 -13.89 27.94
CA SER A 153 -18.86 -15.05 28.37
C SER A 153 -17.37 -14.78 28.62
N GLY A 154 -16.87 -13.61 28.21
CA GLY A 154 -15.43 -13.30 28.20
C GLY A 154 -14.58 -14.11 27.20
N ARG A 155 -15.15 -15.06 26.45
CA ARG A 155 -14.42 -15.83 25.42
C ARG A 155 -13.78 -14.90 24.38
N ARG A 156 -12.56 -15.24 23.97
CA ARG A 156 -11.76 -14.48 23.00
C ARG A 156 -11.21 -15.38 21.91
N LEU A 157 -11.34 -14.98 20.65
CA LEU A 157 -10.73 -15.64 19.50
C LEU A 157 -9.82 -14.67 18.74
N PRO A 158 -8.50 -14.95 18.63
CA PRO A 158 -7.60 -14.10 17.86
C PRO A 158 -7.92 -14.18 16.37
N TYR A 159 -7.69 -13.09 15.64
CA TYR A 159 -8.02 -12.99 14.22
C TYR A 159 -7.45 -14.11 13.36
N GLY A 160 -6.25 -14.60 13.68
CA GLY A 160 -5.64 -15.73 12.96
C GLY A 160 -6.47 -17.01 12.98
N LYS A 161 -7.21 -17.27 14.08
CA LYS A 161 -8.12 -18.43 14.17
C LYS A 161 -9.43 -18.23 13.41
N LEU A 162 -9.77 -16.97 13.11
CA LEU A 162 -11.00 -16.59 12.41
C LEU A 162 -10.78 -16.39 10.91
N ALA A 163 -9.55 -16.08 10.48
CA ALA A 163 -9.21 -15.67 9.12
C ALA A 163 -9.76 -16.62 8.03
N THR A 164 -9.54 -17.93 8.17
CA THR A 164 -10.02 -18.92 7.18
C THR A 164 -11.54 -18.99 7.10
N ARG A 165 -12.24 -18.82 8.23
CA ARG A 165 -13.71 -18.81 8.26
C ARG A 165 -14.24 -17.52 7.67
N ALA A 166 -13.70 -16.38 8.11
CA ALA A 166 -14.08 -15.05 7.62
C ALA A 166 -13.91 -14.95 6.10
N ALA A 167 -12.85 -15.54 5.52
CA ALA A 167 -12.59 -15.55 4.08
C ALA A 167 -13.70 -16.22 3.24
N ARG A 168 -14.56 -17.05 3.86
CA ARG A 168 -15.68 -17.73 3.19
C ARG A 168 -17.01 -16.98 3.31
N LEU A 169 -17.07 -15.93 4.12
CA LEU A 169 -18.27 -15.14 4.31
C LEU A 169 -18.49 -14.19 3.12
N ALA A 170 -19.75 -13.87 2.86
CA ALA A 170 -20.09 -12.78 1.96
C ALA A 170 -19.51 -11.47 2.52
N VAL A 171 -18.97 -10.63 1.64
CA VAL A 171 -18.44 -9.32 2.01
C VAL A 171 -19.61 -8.38 2.34
N PRO A 172 -19.71 -7.82 3.57
CA PRO A 172 -20.74 -6.86 3.90
C PRO A 172 -20.62 -5.60 3.02
N THR A 173 -21.77 -5.08 2.57
CA THR A 173 -21.82 -3.87 1.73
C THR A 173 -21.77 -2.57 2.53
N ASP A 174 -22.19 -2.59 3.79
CA ASP A 174 -22.23 -1.43 4.69
C ASP A 174 -21.77 -1.80 6.10
N ALA A 175 -20.45 -1.88 6.28
CA ALA A 175 -19.87 -2.08 7.60
C ALA A 175 -19.74 -0.70 8.29
N PRO A 176 -20.32 -0.51 9.50
CA PRO A 176 -20.31 0.78 10.17
C PRO A 176 -18.88 1.20 10.49
N LEU A 177 -18.55 2.47 10.23
CA LEU A 177 -17.25 3.03 10.60
C LEU A 177 -17.23 3.36 12.10
N LYS A 178 -16.04 3.37 12.71
CA LYS A 178 -15.88 3.86 14.08
C LYS A 178 -16.19 5.35 14.17
N ASP A 179 -16.78 5.78 15.28
CA ASP A 179 -16.80 7.20 15.62
C ASP A 179 -15.35 7.67 15.91
N PRO A 180 -14.88 8.79 15.33
CA PRO A 180 -13.57 9.35 15.64
C PRO A 180 -13.28 9.55 17.14
N LYS A 181 -14.31 9.76 17.97
CA LYS A 181 -14.18 9.83 19.44
C LYS A 181 -13.69 8.51 20.06
N ASN A 182 -13.92 7.39 19.38
CA ASN A 182 -13.52 6.05 19.81
C ASN A 182 -12.19 5.61 19.17
N PHE A 183 -11.47 6.52 18.51
CA PHE A 183 -10.15 6.20 17.98
C PHE A 183 -9.13 5.99 19.11
N ARG A 184 -8.32 4.94 18.97
CA ARG A 184 -7.33 4.52 19.98
C ARG A 184 -5.89 4.62 19.46
N LEU A 185 -5.70 4.45 18.16
CA LEU A 185 -4.42 4.48 17.46
C LEU A 185 -4.22 5.81 16.72
N LEU A 186 -5.24 6.30 16.01
CA LEU A 186 -5.19 7.58 15.30
C LEU A 186 -5.10 8.74 16.31
N GLY A 187 -4.25 9.72 16.00
CA GLY A 187 -3.92 10.82 16.91
C GLY A 187 -2.85 10.49 17.94
N ARG A 188 -2.36 9.25 18.02
CA ARG A 188 -1.25 8.87 18.90
C ARG A 188 0.07 8.76 18.14
N ARG A 189 1.16 9.05 18.85
CA ARG A 189 2.52 8.79 18.37
C ARG A 189 2.81 7.29 18.50
N VAL A 190 3.11 6.63 17.37
CA VAL A 190 3.58 5.25 17.31
C VAL A 190 4.90 5.15 16.53
N PRO A 191 5.77 4.17 16.82
CA PRO A 191 6.92 3.88 15.98
C PRO A 191 6.47 3.59 14.55
N ARG A 192 7.15 4.19 13.57
CA ARG A 192 6.86 3.94 12.16
C ARG A 192 7.34 2.55 11.76
N LEU A 193 6.59 1.91 10.87
CA LEU A 193 6.88 0.57 10.37
C LEU A 193 8.16 0.53 9.53
N ASP A 194 8.51 1.64 8.88
CA ASP A 194 9.62 1.78 7.95
C ASP A 194 10.88 2.43 8.58
N THR A 195 10.83 2.88 9.84
CA THR A 195 11.99 3.51 10.49
C THR A 195 13.17 2.54 10.65
N PRO A 196 13.01 1.32 11.21
CA PRO A 196 14.16 0.47 11.54
C PRO A 196 15.11 0.23 10.36
N SER A 197 14.56 -0.21 9.22
CA SER A 197 15.36 -0.51 8.03
C SER A 197 16.02 0.72 7.41
N LYS A 198 15.46 1.91 7.63
CA LYS A 198 16.05 3.17 7.16
C LYS A 198 17.17 3.67 8.05
N VAL A 199 17.15 3.32 9.34
CA VAL A 199 18.16 3.73 10.32
C VAL A 199 19.37 2.79 10.26
N ASP A 200 19.14 1.49 10.09
CA ASP A 200 20.23 0.49 10.01
C ASP A 200 20.83 0.32 8.59
N GLY A 201 20.28 1.02 7.58
CA GLY A 201 20.74 0.98 6.19
C GLY A 201 20.32 -0.26 5.40
N SER A 202 19.47 -1.14 5.96
CA SER A 202 18.98 -2.33 5.26
C SER A 202 17.86 -2.06 4.25
N ALA A 203 17.26 -0.87 4.28
CA ALA A 203 16.23 -0.48 3.34
C ALA A 203 16.78 -0.42 1.90
N THR A 204 16.19 -1.21 1.00
CA THR A 204 16.49 -1.15 -0.43
C THR A 204 15.60 -0.13 -1.14
N PHE A 205 16.22 0.81 -1.83
CA PHE A 205 15.59 1.80 -2.69
C PHE A 205 15.80 1.45 -4.16
N GLY A 206 15.00 2.03 -5.05
CA GLY A 206 15.15 1.82 -6.49
C GLY A 206 16.53 2.21 -7.03
N ILE A 207 17.23 3.13 -6.36
CA ILE A 207 18.60 3.55 -6.73
C ILE A 207 19.66 2.49 -6.37
N ASP A 208 19.35 1.55 -5.48
CA ASP A 208 20.29 0.50 -5.07
C ASP A 208 20.30 -0.68 -6.06
N VAL A 209 19.37 -0.69 -7.03
CA VAL A 209 19.27 -1.74 -8.03
C VAL A 209 20.43 -1.63 -9.01
N THR A 210 21.23 -2.70 -9.10
CA THR A 210 22.33 -2.83 -10.07
C THR A 210 22.04 -3.96 -11.04
N VAL A 211 22.25 -3.71 -12.34
CA VAL A 211 22.11 -4.72 -13.42
C VAL A 211 23.43 -4.92 -14.16
N PRO A 212 23.68 -6.08 -14.78
CA PRO A 212 24.89 -6.29 -15.58
C PRO A 212 25.05 -5.22 -16.67
N GLY A 213 26.21 -4.57 -16.71
CA GLY A 213 26.51 -3.51 -17.67
C GLY A 213 25.87 -2.15 -17.37
N MET A 214 25.28 -1.94 -16.18
CA MET A 214 24.69 -0.65 -15.79
C MET A 214 25.72 0.48 -15.83
N LEU A 215 25.37 1.58 -16.50
CA LEU A 215 26.14 2.82 -16.47
C LEU A 215 25.56 3.77 -15.42
N VAL A 216 26.43 4.52 -14.74
CA VAL A 216 26.03 5.57 -13.79
C VAL A 216 26.07 6.92 -14.51
N ALA A 217 24.99 7.69 -14.41
CA ALA A 217 24.91 9.05 -14.94
C ALA A 217 25.00 10.07 -13.80
N SER A 218 25.75 11.14 -14.02
CA SER A 218 25.75 12.34 -13.18
C SER A 218 25.20 13.52 -13.98
N ILE A 219 24.37 14.36 -13.37
CA ILE A 219 23.72 15.49 -14.02
C ILE A 219 24.29 16.77 -13.42
N GLU A 220 25.02 17.54 -14.25
CA GLU A 220 25.35 18.93 -13.94
C GLU A 220 24.14 19.80 -14.31
N ARG A 221 23.57 20.51 -13.32
CA ARG A 221 22.36 21.32 -13.50
C ARG A 221 22.71 22.80 -13.55
N CYS A 222 21.93 23.58 -14.30
CA CYS A 222 22.03 25.03 -14.23
C CYS A 222 21.69 25.48 -12.80
N PRO A 223 22.52 26.32 -12.16
CA PRO A 223 22.25 26.78 -10.79
C PRO A 223 21.06 27.75 -10.73
N VAL A 224 20.59 28.24 -11.89
CA VAL A 224 19.47 29.17 -12.02
C VAL A 224 18.24 28.41 -12.52
N PHE A 225 17.15 28.47 -11.75
CA PHE A 225 15.86 27.88 -12.10
C PHE A 225 15.37 28.38 -13.46
N GLY A 226 14.91 27.47 -14.32
CA GLY A 226 14.50 27.79 -15.70
C GLY A 226 15.63 28.25 -16.63
N GLY A 227 16.88 28.19 -16.19
CA GLY A 227 18.05 28.51 -17.00
C GLY A 227 18.22 27.53 -18.17
N ARG A 228 18.85 28.01 -19.26
CA ARG A 228 19.15 27.22 -20.45
C ARG A 228 20.65 27.11 -20.66
N ILE A 229 21.08 25.99 -21.23
CA ILE A 229 22.47 25.81 -21.65
C ILE A 229 22.75 26.79 -22.80
N LYS A 230 23.70 27.71 -22.60
CA LYS A 230 24.13 28.66 -23.63
C LYS A 230 25.25 28.08 -24.50
N ARG A 231 26.16 27.33 -23.89
CA ARG A 231 27.29 26.67 -24.54
C ARG A 231 27.63 25.39 -23.78
N HIS A 232 27.93 24.35 -24.52
CA HIS A 232 28.35 23.05 -24.00
C HIS A 232 29.60 22.60 -24.75
N ASP A 233 30.66 22.22 -24.02
CA ASP A 233 31.91 21.69 -24.56
C ASP A 233 32.27 20.42 -23.82
N ALA A 234 31.92 19.28 -24.43
CA ALA A 234 32.10 17.97 -23.85
C ALA A 234 33.53 17.40 -24.02
N THR A 235 34.44 18.12 -24.70
CA THR A 235 35.69 17.54 -25.22
C THR A 235 36.56 16.96 -24.09
N LYS A 236 36.81 17.75 -23.05
CA LYS A 236 37.62 17.32 -21.90
C LYS A 236 36.95 16.21 -21.11
N ALA A 237 35.62 16.28 -20.93
CA ALA A 237 34.87 15.27 -20.20
C ALA A 237 34.88 13.92 -20.92
N LYS A 238 34.71 13.90 -22.25
CA LYS A 238 34.77 12.67 -23.07
C LYS A 238 36.15 12.02 -23.09
N ALA A 239 37.21 12.79 -22.88
CA ALA A 239 38.58 12.28 -22.83
C ALA A 239 38.92 11.58 -21.49
N LEU A 240 38.09 11.72 -20.46
CA LEU A 240 38.34 11.09 -19.17
C LEU A 240 38.08 9.57 -19.23
N PRO A 241 38.94 8.74 -18.61
CA PRO A 241 38.71 7.30 -18.51
C PRO A 241 37.35 6.97 -17.89
N GLY A 242 36.66 5.98 -18.47
CA GLY A 242 35.35 5.52 -17.98
C GLY A 242 34.14 6.32 -18.47
N VAL A 243 34.35 7.50 -19.08
CA VAL A 243 33.25 8.27 -19.67
C VAL A 243 32.81 7.61 -20.98
N ARG A 244 31.57 7.12 -21.03
CA ARG A 244 30.98 6.51 -22.23
C ARG A 244 30.25 7.53 -23.12
N ALA A 245 29.60 8.51 -22.52
CA ALA A 245 28.86 9.54 -23.23
C ALA A 245 28.79 10.82 -22.39
N VAL A 246 28.67 11.95 -23.08
CA VAL A 246 28.30 13.25 -22.51
C VAL A 246 27.16 13.76 -23.37
N VAL A 247 25.99 13.92 -22.77
CA VAL A 247 24.75 14.24 -23.45
C VAL A 247 24.25 15.58 -22.92
N GLU A 248 23.94 16.47 -23.85
CA GLU A 248 23.27 17.73 -23.52
C GLU A 248 21.78 17.45 -23.27
N LEU A 249 21.27 17.92 -22.13
CA LEU A 249 19.85 17.81 -21.79
C LEU A 249 19.21 19.18 -22.00
N GLU A 250 18.20 19.23 -22.87
CA GLU A 250 17.45 20.46 -23.07
C GLU A 250 16.66 20.84 -21.81
N GLY A 251 16.65 22.14 -21.50
CA GLY A 251 15.83 22.69 -20.42
C GLY A 251 14.35 22.44 -20.71
N SER A 252 13.71 21.64 -19.86
CA SER A 252 12.28 21.34 -19.93
C SER A 252 11.52 22.20 -18.91
N PRO A 253 10.35 22.76 -19.25
CA PRO A 253 9.44 23.26 -18.21
C PRO A 253 9.13 22.13 -17.21
N TRP A 254 8.78 22.53 -15.99
CA TRP A 254 8.55 21.64 -14.84
C TRP A 254 7.59 20.47 -15.17
N THR A 255 6.61 20.76 -16.03
CA THR A 255 5.88 19.78 -16.82
C THR A 255 6.60 19.62 -18.15
N GLY A 256 7.26 18.49 -18.41
CA GLY A 256 7.83 18.22 -19.72
C GLY A 256 6.83 18.33 -20.86
N GLN A 257 7.30 18.25 -22.10
CA GLN A 257 6.39 18.28 -23.24
C GLN A 257 5.34 17.16 -23.09
N GLY A 258 4.05 17.53 -23.09
CA GLY A 258 2.93 16.61 -22.88
C GLY A 258 2.47 16.40 -21.42
N GLY A 259 2.92 17.21 -20.46
CA GLY A 259 2.39 17.17 -19.08
C GLY A 259 2.96 16.06 -18.19
N ALA A 260 3.97 15.33 -18.67
CA ALA A 260 4.75 14.42 -17.82
C ALA A 260 5.69 15.21 -16.90
N TRP A 261 6.02 14.65 -15.74
CA TRP A 261 7.06 15.21 -14.87
C TRP A 261 8.39 15.24 -15.61
N GLY A 262 8.83 16.44 -16.01
CA GLY A 262 10.07 16.60 -16.74
C GLY A 262 11.26 16.47 -15.80
N VAL A 263 12.44 16.18 -16.36
CA VAL A 263 13.74 16.41 -15.69
C VAL A 263 14.01 17.93 -15.70
N GLY A 264 13.05 18.72 -15.22
CA GLY A 264 13.11 20.17 -15.26
C GLY A 264 14.06 20.68 -14.19
N CYS A 265 14.95 21.58 -14.58
CA CYS A 265 15.51 22.58 -13.67
C CYS A 265 14.43 23.63 -13.39
#